data_AF-A0A1F7WV86-F1
#
_entry.id   AF-A0A1F7WV86-F1
#
_cell.length_a   1.000
_cell.length_b   1.000
_cell.length_c   1.000
_cell.angle_alpha   90.00
_cell.angle_beta   90.00
_cell.angle_gamma   90.00
#
_symmetry.space_group_name_H-M   'P 1'
#
loop_
_entity.id
_entity.type
_entity.pdbx_description
1 polymer ?
#
loop_
_entity_poly.entity_id
_entity_poly.type
_entity_poly.pdbx_seq_one_letter_code
_entity_poly.pdbx_strand_id
1 'polypeptide(L)'
;MVKLVRHSNNPILVPNRNNEWEASATYNPSVAKLGDKYFLVYRAFDSNGRSTVGLAEGSSPTAFSNRRLFIKPENKWEEFGCEDPRVVRVEDKYFISYTAISAWPPTMEGIKVGMAITTDFSNVDEKHPVTTFNSKALGFFPEKINGKYAAILAADTDKKPPKIALSYFDKKEDIWSEAYWNDWYAHLDDHAFNIPKRDEDHFEVGAAPLKCEAGWILIYSYIENYFTGSQGWRIDALLLDSQDPAKILGRTHEPLLYPIEDYEIYGNVHNIVFPSGAIIEEGELFVYYGGADTVSCVASCKLSDLVQELTSERAKP
;
A
#
# COMPACT_ATOMS: atom_id res chain seq x y z
N MET A 1 -16.69 -8.25 16.90
CA MET A 1 -15.30 -8.14 16.40
C MET A 1 -15.39 -8.36 14.91
N VAL A 2 -15.05 -7.33 14.16
CA VAL A 2 -15.07 -7.27 12.71
C VAL A 2 -13.89 -8.09 12.19
N LYS A 3 -14.14 -8.85 11.13
CA LYS A 3 -13.11 -9.55 10.35
C LYS A 3 -13.37 -9.22 8.89
N LEU A 4 -12.31 -9.19 8.10
CA LEU A 4 -12.44 -9.14 6.65
C LEU A 4 -12.89 -10.53 6.16
N VAL A 5 -13.94 -10.55 5.35
CA VAL A 5 -14.48 -11.75 4.72
C VAL A 5 -13.80 -11.91 3.36
N ARG A 6 -13.07 -13.01 3.18
CA ARG A 6 -12.42 -13.33 1.92
C ARG A 6 -13.45 -13.51 0.82
N HIS A 7 -13.17 -12.94 -0.34
CA HIS A 7 -14.05 -13.13 -1.49
C HIS A 7 -13.94 -14.55 -2.04
N SER A 8 -15.05 -15.14 -2.48
CA SER A 8 -15.11 -16.52 -2.96
C SER A 8 -14.29 -16.78 -4.24
N ASN A 9 -14.03 -15.72 -5.01
CA ASN A 9 -13.18 -15.79 -6.21
C ASN A 9 -11.69 -15.58 -5.91
N ASN A 10 -11.27 -15.53 -4.65
CA ASN A 10 -9.84 -15.46 -4.35
C ASN A 10 -9.12 -16.75 -4.81
N PRO A 11 -7.91 -16.63 -5.39
CA PRO A 11 -7.23 -15.38 -5.71
C PRO A 11 -7.81 -14.68 -6.95
N ILE A 12 -7.99 -13.36 -6.89
CA ILE A 12 -8.52 -12.55 -8.01
C ILE A 12 -7.51 -12.38 -9.15
N LEU A 13 -6.20 -12.45 -8.85
CA LEU A 13 -5.16 -12.62 -9.85
C LEU A 13 -4.18 -13.73 -9.41
N VAL A 14 -3.92 -14.66 -10.32
CA VAL A 14 -2.86 -15.67 -10.22
C VAL A 14 -1.79 -15.43 -11.31
N PRO A 15 -0.55 -15.90 -11.11
CA PRO A 15 0.51 -15.78 -12.10
C PRO A 15 0.14 -16.41 -13.44
N ASN A 16 0.48 -15.74 -14.54
CA ASN A 16 0.24 -16.25 -15.88
C ASN A 16 1.58 -16.57 -16.55
N ARG A 17 1.90 -17.85 -16.64
CA ARG A 17 3.17 -18.32 -17.25
C ARG A 17 3.33 -17.96 -18.74
N ASN A 18 2.25 -17.59 -19.43
CA ASN A 18 2.32 -17.12 -20.82
C ASN A 18 2.75 -15.65 -20.94
N ASN A 19 2.76 -14.91 -19.82
CA ASN A 19 3.19 -13.51 -19.75
C ASN A 19 4.48 -13.43 -18.92
N GLU A 20 5.64 -13.32 -19.58
CA GLU A 20 6.96 -13.40 -18.93
C GLU A 20 7.09 -12.48 -17.71
N TRP A 21 6.61 -11.23 -17.82
CA TRP A 21 6.72 -10.19 -16.78
C TRP A 21 5.89 -10.46 -15.51
N GLU A 22 4.97 -11.41 -15.53
CA GLU A 22 4.13 -11.83 -14.38
C GLU A 22 4.12 -13.35 -14.16
N ALA A 23 5.09 -14.06 -14.74
CA ALA A 23 5.08 -15.51 -14.80
C ALA A 23 5.23 -16.19 -13.43
N SER A 24 5.84 -15.51 -12.45
CA SER A 24 6.14 -16.06 -11.13
C SER A 24 5.18 -15.59 -10.03
N ALA A 25 4.76 -14.31 -10.05
CA ALA A 25 3.86 -13.76 -9.04
C ALA A 25 3.03 -12.56 -9.57
N THR A 26 1.82 -12.40 -9.04
CA THR A 26 0.91 -11.25 -9.26
C THR A 26 0.29 -10.83 -7.94
N TYR A 27 0.94 -9.95 -7.18
CA TYR A 27 0.61 -9.70 -5.76
C TYR A 27 0.73 -8.22 -5.42
N ASN A 28 0.49 -7.89 -4.15
CA ASN A 28 0.42 -6.52 -3.63
C ASN A 28 -0.40 -5.56 -4.52
N PRO A 29 -1.68 -5.90 -4.79
CA PRO A 29 -2.58 -5.12 -5.63
C PRO A 29 -3.08 -3.82 -4.98
N SER A 30 -3.28 -2.79 -5.80
CA SER A 30 -3.90 -1.52 -5.43
C SER A 30 -4.93 -1.08 -6.48
N VAL A 31 -6.10 -0.63 -6.03
CA VAL A 31 -7.24 -0.37 -6.92
C VAL A 31 -7.53 1.11 -7.04
N ALA A 32 -7.96 1.53 -8.23
CA ALA A 32 -8.56 2.83 -8.48
C ALA A 32 -9.83 2.68 -9.33
N LYS A 33 -10.68 3.69 -9.28
CA LYS A 33 -11.90 3.78 -10.08
C LYS A 33 -11.82 4.99 -11.02
N LEU A 34 -12.18 4.79 -12.29
CA LEU A 34 -12.30 5.85 -13.31
C LEU A 34 -13.63 5.67 -14.05
N GLY A 35 -14.57 6.59 -13.81
CA GLY A 35 -15.96 6.40 -14.21
C GLY A 35 -16.54 5.15 -13.56
N ASP A 36 -17.11 4.26 -14.35
CA ASP A 36 -17.69 2.99 -13.89
C ASP A 36 -16.70 1.81 -13.95
N LYS A 37 -15.46 2.05 -14.34
CA LYS A 37 -14.42 1.01 -14.47
C LYS A 37 -13.48 0.99 -13.26
N TYR A 38 -13.02 -0.20 -12.92
CA TYR A 38 -11.98 -0.42 -11.93
C TYR A 38 -10.65 -0.71 -12.62
N PHE A 39 -9.56 -0.26 -12.01
CA PHE A 39 -8.20 -0.49 -12.47
C PHE A 39 -7.38 -1.02 -11.31
N LEU A 40 -6.80 -2.21 -11.47
CA LEU A 40 -5.93 -2.82 -10.48
C LEU A 40 -4.49 -2.71 -10.95
N VAL A 41 -3.69 -1.92 -10.25
CA VAL A 41 -2.23 -1.96 -10.40
C VAL A 41 -1.67 -2.97 -9.40
N TYR A 42 -0.73 -3.82 -9.82
CA TYR A 42 -0.21 -4.88 -8.95
C TYR A 42 1.26 -5.14 -9.24
N ARG A 43 2.00 -5.64 -8.25
CA ARG A 43 3.35 -6.12 -8.44
C ARG A 43 3.34 -7.41 -9.24
N ALA A 44 3.96 -7.37 -10.40
CA ALA A 44 4.23 -8.50 -11.24
C ALA A 44 5.69 -8.94 -11.08
N PHE A 45 5.93 -10.23 -10.96
CA PHE A 45 7.26 -10.80 -10.78
C PHE A 45 7.54 -11.83 -11.86
N ASP A 46 8.66 -11.66 -12.57
CA ASP A 46 9.08 -12.55 -13.63
C ASP A 46 9.89 -13.74 -13.11
N SER A 47 10.27 -14.65 -14.02
CA SER A 47 11.10 -15.82 -13.67
C SER A 47 12.58 -15.50 -13.48
N ASN A 48 13.00 -14.28 -13.77
CA ASN A 48 14.38 -13.80 -13.63
C ASN A 48 14.60 -13.00 -12.34
N GLY A 49 13.57 -12.87 -11.50
CA GLY A 49 13.64 -12.17 -10.23
C GLY A 49 13.44 -10.66 -10.34
N ARG A 50 12.82 -10.16 -11.40
CA ARG A 50 12.54 -8.73 -11.59
C ARG A 50 11.08 -8.41 -11.33
N SER A 51 10.85 -7.33 -10.59
CA SER A 51 9.52 -6.79 -10.34
C SER A 51 9.18 -5.63 -11.27
N THR A 52 7.95 -5.65 -11.77
CA THR A 52 7.31 -4.59 -12.54
C THR A 52 5.90 -4.36 -12.02
N VAL A 53 5.18 -3.36 -12.54
CA VAL A 53 3.76 -3.15 -12.21
C VAL A 53 2.91 -3.52 -13.41
N GLY A 54 2.01 -4.48 -13.21
CA GLY A 54 0.93 -4.79 -14.13
C GLY A 54 -0.30 -3.92 -13.88
N LEU A 55 -1.14 -3.79 -14.90
CA LEU A 55 -2.46 -3.18 -14.83
C LEU A 55 -3.50 -4.18 -15.32
N ALA A 56 -4.59 -4.34 -14.58
CA ALA A 56 -5.77 -5.11 -14.97
C ALA A 56 -7.02 -4.23 -14.93
N GLU A 57 -7.94 -4.45 -15.87
CA GLU A 57 -9.24 -3.77 -15.91
C GLU A 57 -10.31 -4.62 -15.21
N GLY A 58 -11.14 -3.97 -14.41
CA GLY A 58 -12.20 -4.61 -13.65
C GLY A 58 -13.59 -4.08 -13.96
N SER A 59 -14.55 -5.01 -14.05
CA SER A 59 -15.99 -4.71 -14.16
C SER A 59 -16.68 -4.54 -12.80
N SER A 60 -16.00 -4.97 -11.73
CA SER A 60 -16.42 -4.82 -10.34
C SER A 60 -15.16 -4.72 -9.45
N PRO A 61 -15.31 -4.41 -8.15
CA PRO A 61 -14.20 -4.48 -7.19
C PRO A 61 -13.55 -5.87 -7.04
N THR A 62 -14.11 -6.92 -7.63
CA THR A 62 -13.69 -8.31 -7.38
C THR A 62 -13.42 -9.14 -8.63
N ALA A 63 -13.57 -8.55 -9.83
CA ALA A 63 -13.40 -9.24 -11.10
C ALA A 63 -12.52 -8.41 -12.05
N PHE A 64 -11.30 -8.90 -12.29
CA PHE A 64 -10.28 -8.21 -13.09
C PHE A 64 -9.76 -9.09 -14.22
N SER A 65 -9.51 -8.48 -15.38
CA SER A 65 -9.05 -9.11 -16.61
C SER A 65 -8.21 -8.13 -17.46
N ASN A 66 -7.97 -8.42 -18.73
CA ASN A 66 -7.26 -7.54 -19.67
C ASN A 66 -5.93 -7.00 -19.13
N ARG A 67 -5.07 -7.91 -18.68
CA ARG A 67 -3.81 -7.58 -18.03
C ARG A 67 -2.76 -7.11 -19.02
N ARG A 68 -1.99 -6.10 -18.65
CA ARG A 68 -0.80 -5.65 -19.40
C ARG A 68 0.27 -5.09 -18.48
N LEU A 69 1.53 -5.16 -18.92
CA LEU A 69 2.62 -4.44 -18.29
C LEU A 69 2.36 -2.94 -18.37
N PHE A 70 2.49 -2.23 -17.24
CA PHE A 70 2.13 -0.81 -17.15
C PHE A 70 3.29 0.07 -16.68
N ILE A 71 3.97 -0.30 -15.58
CA ILE A 71 5.18 0.40 -15.11
C ILE A 71 6.33 -0.59 -15.12
N LYS A 72 7.40 -0.23 -15.81
CA LYS A 72 8.66 -0.99 -15.88
C LYS A 72 9.85 -0.07 -15.65
N PRO A 73 11.02 -0.57 -15.28
CA PRO A 73 12.24 0.23 -15.20
C PRO A 73 12.56 0.95 -16.52
N GLU A 74 12.67 2.27 -16.47
CA GLU A 74 13.08 3.12 -17.60
C GLU A 74 14.20 4.10 -17.21
N ASN A 75 14.47 4.23 -15.92
CA ASN A 75 15.44 5.15 -15.35
C ASN A 75 16.41 4.45 -14.40
N LYS A 76 17.59 5.03 -14.18
CA LYS A 76 18.61 4.47 -13.27
C LYS A 76 18.15 4.28 -11.82
N TRP A 77 17.25 5.15 -11.35
CA TRP A 77 16.75 5.10 -9.98
C TRP A 77 15.72 3.97 -9.73
N GLU A 78 15.32 3.25 -10.77
CA GLU A 78 14.39 2.11 -10.72
C GLU A 78 14.91 0.90 -11.53
N GLU A 79 16.19 0.91 -11.92
CA GLU A 79 16.79 0.00 -12.92
C GLU A 79 16.51 -1.49 -12.67
N PHE A 80 16.40 -1.89 -11.40
CA PHE A 80 16.27 -3.28 -10.99
C PHE A 80 14.86 -3.69 -10.58
N GLY A 81 13.92 -2.75 -10.46
CA GLY A 81 12.53 -3.11 -10.15
C GLY A 81 11.62 -1.95 -9.78
N CYS A 82 10.34 -2.17 -10.02
CA CYS A 82 9.22 -1.34 -9.56
C CYS A 82 8.27 -2.23 -8.75
N GLU A 83 8.09 -1.95 -7.46
CA GLU A 83 7.43 -2.86 -6.51
C GLU A 83 6.27 -2.19 -5.76
N ASP A 84 5.29 -3.00 -5.36
CA ASP A 84 4.26 -2.68 -4.37
C ASP A 84 3.53 -1.34 -4.63
N PRO A 85 2.83 -1.21 -5.78
CA PRO A 85 2.21 0.04 -6.18
C PRO A 85 1.08 0.46 -5.23
N ARG A 86 0.92 1.76 -5.02
CA ARG A 86 -0.26 2.36 -4.37
C ARG A 86 -0.82 3.44 -5.27
N VAL A 87 -2.07 3.28 -5.70
CA VAL A 87 -2.74 4.23 -6.59
C VAL A 87 -3.74 5.10 -5.83
N VAL A 88 -3.65 6.41 -6.02
CA VAL A 88 -4.58 7.39 -5.44
C VAL A 88 -4.95 8.41 -6.51
N ARG A 89 -6.23 8.77 -6.57
CA ARG A 89 -6.66 9.91 -7.38
C ARG A 89 -6.31 11.20 -6.64
N VAL A 90 -5.52 12.06 -7.28
CA VAL A 90 -5.19 13.40 -6.79
C VAL A 90 -5.66 14.38 -7.84
N GLU A 91 -6.77 15.05 -7.55
CA GLU A 91 -7.47 15.96 -8.46
C GLU A 91 -7.97 15.25 -9.73
N ASP A 92 -7.41 15.59 -10.89
CA ASP A 92 -7.74 15.09 -12.22
C ASP A 92 -6.82 13.96 -12.70
N LYS A 93 -5.82 13.57 -11.91
CA LYS A 93 -4.85 12.53 -12.25
C LYS A 93 -4.81 11.42 -11.20
N TYR A 94 -4.19 10.30 -11.57
CA TYR A 94 -3.89 9.18 -10.69
C TYR A 94 -2.39 9.10 -10.45
N PHE A 95 -2.03 9.13 -9.18
CA PHE A 95 -0.66 9.07 -8.68
C PHE A 95 -0.43 7.64 -8.20
N ILE A 96 0.58 6.98 -8.78
CA ILE A 96 0.95 5.60 -8.49
C ILE A 96 2.35 5.61 -7.92
N SER A 97 2.46 5.59 -6.59
CA SER A 97 3.74 5.39 -5.93
C SER A 97 4.16 3.93 -6.00
N TYR A 98 5.46 3.68 -6.01
CA TYR A 98 6.03 2.34 -5.98
C TYR A 98 7.42 2.38 -5.35
N THR A 99 7.86 1.25 -4.79
CA THR A 99 9.24 1.09 -4.36
C THR A 99 10.13 0.90 -5.60
N ALA A 100 11.09 1.79 -5.78
CA ALA A 100 12.05 1.79 -6.87
C ALA A 100 13.39 1.20 -6.40
N ILE A 101 13.88 0.19 -7.12
CA ILE A 101 15.13 -0.50 -6.81
C ILE A 101 16.22 -0.04 -7.78
N SER A 102 17.22 0.66 -7.26
CA SER A 102 18.31 1.27 -8.06
C SER A 102 19.65 0.54 -7.98
N ALA A 103 19.77 -0.50 -7.14
CA ALA A 103 20.98 -1.32 -7.02
C ALA A 103 20.64 -2.80 -6.87
N TRP A 104 21.49 -3.67 -7.41
CA TRP A 104 21.40 -5.12 -7.23
C TRP A 104 22.72 -5.71 -6.73
N PRO A 105 22.72 -6.52 -5.66
CA PRO A 105 21.58 -6.84 -4.81
C PRO A 105 20.99 -5.59 -4.12
N PRO A 106 19.71 -5.59 -3.71
CA PRO A 106 19.09 -4.44 -3.07
C PRO A 106 19.87 -3.98 -1.84
N THR A 107 20.03 -2.66 -1.70
CA THR A 107 20.68 -2.00 -0.56
C THR A 107 19.75 -0.94 0.02
N MET A 108 19.95 -0.53 1.27
CA MET A 108 19.12 0.51 1.88
C MET A 108 19.13 1.82 1.09
N GLU A 109 20.31 2.21 0.59
CA GLU A 109 20.51 3.40 -0.26
C GLU A 109 19.87 3.24 -1.64
N GLY A 110 19.71 1.99 -2.08
CA GLY A 110 19.15 1.61 -3.37
C GLY A 110 17.63 1.50 -3.41
N ILE A 111 16.96 1.53 -2.26
CA ILE A 111 15.51 1.34 -2.09
C ILE A 111 14.86 2.69 -1.77
N LYS A 112 14.11 3.24 -2.72
CA LYS A 112 13.46 4.56 -2.59
C LYS A 112 12.03 4.50 -3.11
N VAL A 113 11.28 5.58 -3.00
CA VAL A 113 9.97 5.71 -3.65
C VAL A 113 10.12 6.39 -5.00
N GLY A 114 9.45 5.82 -6.01
CA GLY A 114 9.16 6.45 -7.29
C GLY A 114 7.67 6.79 -7.40
N MET A 115 7.34 7.68 -8.35
CA MET A 115 5.96 8.05 -8.68
C MET A 115 5.76 7.94 -10.19
N ALA A 116 4.72 7.23 -10.60
CA ALA A 116 4.17 7.27 -11.96
C ALA A 116 2.83 8.00 -11.94
N ILE A 117 2.54 8.78 -12.97
CA ILE A 117 1.29 9.54 -13.09
C ILE A 117 0.56 9.12 -14.36
N THR A 118 -0.75 8.95 -14.27
CA THR A 118 -1.62 8.71 -15.42
C THR A 118 -2.93 9.49 -15.28
N THR A 119 -3.49 9.92 -16.41
CA THR A 119 -4.81 10.57 -16.48
C THR A 119 -5.95 9.57 -16.67
N ASP A 120 -5.70 8.47 -17.39
CA ASP A 120 -6.76 7.59 -17.87
C ASP A 120 -6.43 6.08 -17.82
N PHE A 121 -5.26 5.72 -17.28
CA PHE A 121 -4.72 4.36 -17.28
C PHE A 121 -4.45 3.77 -18.68
N SER A 122 -4.44 4.56 -19.75
CA SER A 122 -3.99 4.14 -21.08
C SER A 122 -2.47 4.12 -21.16
N ASN A 123 -1.80 5.14 -20.63
CA ASN A 123 -0.34 5.24 -20.57
C ASN A 123 0.12 5.85 -19.24
N VAL A 124 1.41 5.68 -18.93
CA VAL A 124 2.09 6.48 -17.90
C VAL A 124 2.50 7.79 -18.55
N ASP A 125 1.96 8.90 -18.06
CA ASP A 125 2.17 10.24 -18.59
C ASP A 125 3.49 10.83 -18.09
N GLU A 126 3.82 10.59 -16.81
CA GLU A 126 5.01 11.12 -16.15
C GLU A 126 5.59 10.11 -15.16
N LYS A 127 6.91 10.21 -14.91
CA LYS A 127 7.60 9.49 -13.85
C LYS A 127 8.60 10.38 -13.13
N HIS A 128 8.64 10.28 -11.80
CA HIS A 128 9.49 11.09 -10.94
C HIS A 128 10.12 10.23 -9.83
N PRO A 129 11.42 10.43 -9.49
CA PRO A 129 11.94 9.97 -8.21
C PRO A 129 11.32 10.81 -7.08
N VAL A 130 10.97 10.18 -5.96
CA VAL A 130 10.28 10.83 -4.83
C VAL A 130 11.23 11.03 -3.66
N THR A 131 11.57 9.97 -2.94
CA THR A 131 12.39 10.09 -1.73
C THR A 131 13.89 10.05 -2.03
N THR A 132 14.69 10.69 -1.17
CA THR A 132 16.16 10.68 -1.24
C THR A 132 16.79 9.65 -0.30
N PHE A 133 15.98 9.08 0.61
CA PHE A 133 16.34 8.14 1.67
C PHE A 133 15.62 6.79 1.51
N ASN A 134 16.02 5.81 2.32
CA ASN A 134 15.41 4.48 2.36
C ASN A 134 13.92 4.60 2.70
N SER A 135 13.04 4.23 1.76
CA SER A 135 11.60 4.38 1.96
C SER A 135 10.79 3.45 1.07
N LYS A 136 9.62 3.07 1.56
CA LYS A 136 8.61 2.24 0.89
C LYS A 136 7.21 2.77 1.22
N ALA A 137 6.21 2.19 0.55
CA ALA A 137 4.82 2.28 0.97
C ALA A 137 4.22 3.69 1.11
N LEU A 138 4.61 4.62 0.24
CA LEU A 138 4.02 5.95 0.19
C LEU A 138 2.57 5.88 -0.28
N GLY A 139 1.64 6.49 0.45
CA GLY A 139 0.25 6.65 0.06
C GLY A 139 -0.20 8.10 0.24
N PHE A 140 -0.77 8.71 -0.80
CA PHE A 140 -1.41 10.02 -0.68
C PHE A 140 -2.73 9.91 0.07
N PHE A 141 -3.04 10.94 0.86
CA PHE A 141 -4.42 11.19 1.24
C PHE A 141 -5.19 11.71 0.01
N PRO A 142 -6.39 11.19 -0.29
CA PRO A 142 -7.16 11.58 -1.47
C PRO A 142 -7.72 13.02 -1.41
N GLU A 143 -7.68 13.66 -0.24
CA GLU A 143 -8.12 15.03 -0.02
C GLU A 143 -7.05 15.85 0.70
N LYS A 144 -7.12 17.17 0.52
CA LYS A 144 -6.27 18.09 1.29
C LYS A 144 -6.68 18.11 2.75
N ILE A 145 -5.69 18.22 3.63
CA ILE A 145 -5.86 18.34 5.08
C ILE A 145 -5.37 19.72 5.49
N ASN A 146 -6.25 20.54 6.06
CA ASN A 146 -5.97 21.94 6.39
C ASN A 146 -5.38 22.75 5.21
N GLY A 147 -5.88 22.49 4.00
CA GLY A 147 -5.44 23.18 2.78
C GLY A 147 -4.15 22.66 2.14
N LYS A 148 -3.47 21.67 2.75
CA LYS A 148 -2.24 21.05 2.23
C LYS A 148 -2.52 19.67 1.65
N TYR A 149 -1.78 19.26 0.62
CA TYR A 149 -1.74 17.84 0.25
C TYR A 149 -1.04 17.07 1.38
N ALA A 150 -1.45 15.83 1.63
CA ALA A 150 -0.86 15.01 2.67
C ALA A 150 -0.49 13.63 2.11
N ALA A 151 0.58 13.05 2.66
CA ALA A 151 0.98 11.67 2.38
C ALA A 151 1.42 10.98 3.68
N ILE A 152 1.33 9.66 3.68
CA ILE A 152 1.90 8.77 4.69
C ILE A 152 2.89 7.83 4.01
N LEU A 153 4.01 7.52 4.64
CA LEU A 153 5.03 6.62 4.09
C LEU A 153 5.78 5.86 5.18
N ALA A 154 6.44 4.77 4.80
CA ALA A 154 7.41 4.10 5.63
C ALA A 154 8.81 4.65 5.30
N ALA A 155 9.48 5.25 6.28
CA ALA A 155 10.84 5.76 6.21
C ALA A 155 11.77 4.87 7.04
N ASP A 156 12.99 4.67 6.54
CA ASP A 156 13.98 3.80 7.15
C ASP A 156 13.43 2.37 7.40
N THR A 157 12.61 1.87 6.48
CA THR A 157 11.93 0.56 6.57
C THR A 157 12.91 -0.59 6.78
N ASP A 158 14.12 -0.47 6.25
CA ASP A 158 15.17 -1.49 6.37
C ASP A 158 16.14 -1.22 7.54
N LYS A 159 15.82 -0.24 8.43
CA LYS A 159 16.54 0.05 9.68
C LYS A 159 15.64 -0.19 10.90
N LYS A 160 16.25 -0.45 12.06
CA LYS A 160 15.53 -0.61 13.33
C LYS A 160 15.63 0.66 14.19
N PRO A 161 14.51 1.24 14.68
CA PRO A 161 13.12 0.89 14.36
C PRO A 161 12.64 1.48 13.03
N PRO A 162 11.74 0.80 12.30
CA PRO A 162 11.05 1.39 11.15
C PRO A 162 10.15 2.54 11.61
N LYS A 163 9.96 3.55 10.76
CA LYS A 163 9.08 4.69 11.05
C LYS A 163 8.01 4.81 9.97
N ILE A 164 6.75 4.85 10.38
CA ILE A 164 5.70 5.43 9.54
C ILE A 164 5.69 6.91 9.84
N ALA A 165 5.52 7.76 8.83
CA ALA A 165 5.55 9.20 9.02
C ALA A 165 4.56 9.91 8.11
N LEU A 166 4.20 11.14 8.50
CA LEU A 166 3.29 12.02 7.75
C LEU A 166 4.06 13.14 7.07
N SER A 167 3.61 13.53 5.88
CA SER A 167 4.20 14.62 5.11
C SER A 167 3.10 15.51 4.56
N TYR A 168 3.34 16.83 4.57
CA TYR A 168 2.36 17.84 4.13
C TYR A 168 2.98 18.81 3.12
N PHE A 169 2.28 19.04 2.01
CA PHE A 169 2.79 19.80 0.87
C PHE A 169 1.87 20.95 0.50
N ASP A 170 2.43 22.08 0.10
CA ASP A 170 1.65 23.22 -0.40
C ASP A 170 1.21 22.98 -1.85
N LYS A 171 2.06 22.32 -2.63
CA LYS A 171 1.80 21.92 -4.01
C LYS A 171 2.00 20.42 -4.16
N LYS A 172 1.20 19.78 -5.02
CA LYS A 172 1.35 18.33 -5.27
C LYS A 172 2.73 17.99 -5.84
N GLU A 173 3.34 18.91 -6.58
CA GLU A 173 4.67 18.77 -7.16
C GLU A 173 5.80 18.72 -6.12
N ASP A 174 5.56 19.20 -4.89
CA ASP A 174 6.58 19.15 -3.83
C ASP A 174 6.90 17.69 -3.42
N ILE A 175 6.02 16.73 -3.74
CA ILE A 175 6.23 15.30 -3.47
C ILE A 175 7.45 14.72 -4.21
N TRP A 176 7.95 15.35 -5.27
CA TRP A 176 9.19 14.94 -5.95
C TRP A 176 10.25 16.04 -5.90
N SER A 177 10.15 16.95 -4.93
CA SER A 177 11.19 17.93 -4.64
C SER A 177 12.28 17.32 -3.75
N GLU A 178 13.47 17.16 -4.31
CA GLU A 178 14.64 16.69 -3.58
C GLU A 178 14.95 17.56 -2.35
N ALA A 179 14.84 18.89 -2.51
CA ALA A 179 15.09 19.84 -1.42
C ALA A 179 14.07 19.69 -0.28
N TYR A 180 12.80 19.45 -0.61
CA TYR A 180 11.77 19.19 0.39
C TYR A 180 12.10 17.94 1.20
N TRP A 181 12.38 16.82 0.52
CA TRP A 181 12.62 15.54 1.20
C TRP A 181 13.90 15.52 2.02
N ASN A 182 14.95 16.25 1.60
CA ASN A 182 16.16 16.37 2.39
C ASN A 182 15.91 17.14 3.71
N ASP A 183 15.12 18.22 3.67
CA ASP A 183 14.73 18.98 4.86
C ASP A 183 13.79 18.17 5.77
N TRP A 184 12.77 17.54 5.18
CA TRP A 184 11.82 16.67 5.89
C TRP A 184 12.53 15.50 6.57
N TYR A 185 13.49 14.84 5.89
CA TYR A 185 14.22 13.70 6.44
C TYR A 185 15.15 14.09 7.59
N ALA A 186 15.73 15.30 7.56
CA ALA A 186 16.51 15.83 8.66
C ALA A 186 15.69 15.98 9.96
N HIS A 187 14.36 16.06 9.84
CA HIS A 187 13.40 16.19 10.95
C HIS A 187 12.44 14.99 11.02
N LEU A 188 12.84 13.81 10.55
CA LEU A 188 11.98 12.61 10.46
C LEU A 188 11.26 12.27 11.77
N ASP A 189 11.90 12.47 12.93
CA ASP A 189 11.29 12.18 14.23
C ASP A 189 10.07 13.06 14.54
N ASP A 190 10.04 14.30 14.06
CA ASP A 190 8.91 15.22 14.22
C ASP A 190 7.71 14.81 13.35
N HIS A 191 7.97 13.99 12.33
CA HIS A 191 6.98 13.49 11.38
C HIS A 191 6.49 12.08 11.71
N ALA A 192 7.13 11.41 12.67
CA ALA A 192 6.88 10.02 13.01
C ALA A 192 5.46 9.81 13.55
N PHE A 193 4.76 8.87 12.93
CA PHE A 193 3.42 8.43 13.28
C PHE A 193 3.51 7.28 14.28
N ASN A 194 3.22 7.57 15.55
CA ASN A 194 3.44 6.62 16.64
C ASN A 194 2.27 5.65 16.81
N ILE A 195 2.46 4.42 16.32
CA ILE A 195 1.55 3.30 16.55
C ILE A 195 2.12 2.43 17.69
N PRO A 196 1.38 2.22 18.80
CA PRO A 196 1.82 1.34 19.88
C PRO A 196 2.15 -0.08 19.38
N LYS A 197 3.33 -0.61 19.75
CA LYS A 197 3.79 -1.96 19.41
C LYS A 197 4.82 -2.47 20.41
N ARG A 198 5.14 -3.77 20.35
CA ARG A 198 6.29 -4.35 21.06
C ARG A 198 7.59 -4.09 20.27
N ASP A 199 8.73 -4.12 20.96
CA ASP A 199 10.06 -3.86 20.36
C ASP A 199 10.50 -4.89 19.30
N GLU A 200 9.88 -6.06 19.30
CA GLU A 200 10.12 -7.16 18.37
C GLU A 200 9.19 -7.15 17.16
N ASP A 201 8.17 -6.29 17.17
CA ASP A 201 7.17 -6.18 16.11
C ASP A 201 7.54 -5.09 15.09
N HIS A 202 6.94 -5.16 13.90
CA HIS A 202 7.12 -4.22 12.80
C HIS A 202 5.77 -3.78 12.25
N PHE A 203 5.72 -2.62 11.58
CA PHE A 203 4.56 -2.17 10.83
C PHE A 203 4.96 -1.66 9.45
N GLU A 204 4.04 -1.71 8.50
CA GLU A 204 4.20 -1.02 7.23
C GLU A 204 2.85 -0.46 6.77
N VAL A 205 2.88 0.72 6.14
CA VAL A 205 1.68 1.31 5.53
C VAL A 205 1.12 0.31 4.52
N GLY A 206 -0.16 -0.01 4.65
CA GLY A 206 -0.82 -0.92 3.72
C GLY A 206 -1.39 -0.18 2.53
N ALA A 207 -2.71 0.01 2.55
CA ALA A 207 -3.40 0.85 1.57
C ALA A 207 -3.16 2.35 1.85
N ALA A 208 -3.33 3.18 0.82
CA ALA A 208 -3.45 4.62 1.02
C ALA A 208 -4.66 4.94 1.95
N PRO A 209 -4.58 5.99 2.79
CA PRO A 209 -5.66 6.34 3.71
C PRO A 209 -7.00 6.57 3.02
N LEU A 210 -8.07 6.01 3.58
CA LEU A 210 -9.42 6.13 3.05
C LEU A 210 -10.24 7.11 3.87
N LYS A 211 -10.97 8.00 3.20
CA LYS A 211 -11.86 8.95 3.87
C LYS A 211 -13.17 8.27 4.27
N CYS A 212 -13.61 8.49 5.51
CA CYS A 212 -14.98 8.21 5.93
C CYS A 212 -15.52 9.35 6.82
N GLU A 213 -16.80 9.27 7.21
CA GLU A 213 -17.43 10.29 8.05
C GLU A 213 -16.77 10.42 9.43
N ALA A 214 -16.25 9.31 9.97
CA ALA A 214 -15.62 9.27 11.29
C ALA A 214 -14.15 9.75 11.30
N GLY A 215 -13.51 9.91 10.14
CA GLY A 215 -12.08 10.23 10.07
C GLY A 215 -11.39 9.64 8.84
N TRP A 216 -10.12 9.28 9.02
CA TRP A 216 -9.35 8.53 8.03
C TRP A 216 -9.17 7.09 8.50
N ILE A 217 -9.46 6.13 7.64
CA ILE A 217 -9.15 4.72 7.88
C ILE A 217 -7.77 4.43 7.28
N LEU A 218 -6.85 3.96 8.11
CA LEU A 218 -5.55 3.46 7.66
C LEU A 218 -5.53 1.93 7.81
N ILE A 219 -5.49 1.22 6.68
CA ILE A 219 -5.26 -0.23 6.64
C ILE A 219 -3.75 -0.47 6.54
N TYR A 220 -3.19 -1.24 7.45
CA TYR A 220 -1.74 -1.43 7.55
C TYR A 220 -1.38 -2.86 7.89
N SER A 221 -0.13 -3.23 7.57
CA SER A 221 0.45 -4.50 8.00
C SER A 221 1.03 -4.34 9.39
N TYR A 222 0.60 -5.17 10.32
CA TYR A 222 1.29 -5.37 11.60
C TYR A 222 1.96 -6.73 11.55
N ILE A 223 3.23 -6.79 11.95
CA ILE A 223 4.05 -7.99 11.80
C ILE A 223 4.63 -8.36 13.16
N GLU A 224 4.06 -9.40 13.75
CA GLU A 224 4.47 -9.88 15.07
C GLU A 224 5.81 -10.61 14.97
N ASN A 225 6.68 -10.41 15.95
CA ASN A 225 7.97 -11.11 16.08
C ASN A 225 8.84 -11.00 14.81
N TYR A 226 8.83 -9.84 14.15
CA TYR A 226 9.49 -9.61 12.86
C TYR A 226 10.97 -10.03 12.87
N PHE A 227 11.67 -9.72 13.97
CA PHE A 227 13.11 -9.95 14.12
C PHE A 227 13.49 -11.33 14.70
N THR A 228 12.53 -12.24 14.91
CA THR A 228 12.79 -13.54 15.55
C THR A 228 12.87 -14.71 14.58
N GLY A 229 12.46 -14.52 13.32
CA GLY A 229 12.36 -15.58 12.31
C GLY A 229 11.06 -16.38 12.38
N SER A 230 10.05 -15.92 13.13
CA SER A 230 8.72 -16.53 13.21
C SER A 230 7.64 -15.45 13.09
N GLN A 231 7.62 -14.79 11.93
CA GLN A 231 6.80 -13.60 11.69
C GLN A 231 5.30 -13.93 11.64
N GLY A 232 4.51 -13.22 12.43
CA GLY A 232 3.05 -13.27 12.41
C GLY A 232 2.49 -12.10 11.60
N TRP A 233 2.23 -12.32 10.31
CA TRP A 233 1.68 -11.30 9.43
C TRP A 233 0.17 -11.13 9.62
N ARG A 234 -0.27 -9.90 9.88
CA ARG A 234 -1.68 -9.54 10.05
C ARG A 234 -2.01 -8.21 9.39
N ILE A 235 -3.28 -8.07 9.01
CA ILE A 235 -3.87 -6.83 8.50
C ILE A 235 -4.69 -6.22 9.64
N ASP A 236 -4.38 -4.97 9.97
CA ASP A 236 -5.04 -4.20 11.03
C ASP A 236 -5.57 -2.86 10.47
N ALA A 237 -6.39 -2.16 11.26
CA ALA A 237 -6.84 -0.82 10.92
C ALA A 237 -6.71 0.19 12.08
N LEU A 238 -6.48 1.44 11.71
CA LEU A 238 -6.62 2.60 12.58
C LEU A 238 -7.72 3.53 12.05
N LEU A 239 -8.38 4.23 12.97
CA LEU A 239 -9.13 5.44 12.71
C LEU A 239 -8.31 6.64 13.15
N LEU A 240 -8.05 7.57 12.23
CA LEU A 240 -7.29 8.80 12.47
C LEU A 240 -8.21 10.02 12.40
N ASP A 241 -7.85 11.07 13.14
CA ASP A 241 -8.60 12.32 13.12
C ASP A 241 -8.59 12.96 11.73
N SER A 242 -9.75 13.46 11.31
CA SER A 242 -9.96 14.03 9.98
C SER A 242 -9.09 15.26 9.69
N GLN A 243 -8.79 16.08 10.71
CA GLN A 243 -8.04 17.32 10.61
C GLN A 243 -6.58 17.15 11.04
N ASP A 244 -6.32 16.17 11.92
CA ASP A 244 -4.97 15.85 12.39
C ASP A 244 -4.71 14.33 12.34
N PRO A 245 -4.29 13.78 11.18
CA PRO A 245 -4.03 12.35 11.03
C PRO A 245 -2.98 11.78 11.98
N ALA A 246 -2.17 12.61 12.66
CA ALA A 246 -1.24 12.13 13.68
C ALA A 246 -1.98 11.63 14.93
N LYS A 247 -3.22 12.06 15.14
CA LYS A 247 -4.07 11.65 16.25
C LYS A 247 -4.85 10.39 15.91
N ILE A 248 -4.44 9.27 16.52
CA ILE A 248 -5.19 8.01 16.47
C ILE A 248 -6.44 8.16 17.35
N LEU A 249 -7.61 7.95 16.75
CA LEU A 249 -8.91 7.95 17.43
C LEU A 249 -9.32 6.54 17.87
N GLY A 250 -8.89 5.52 17.13
CA GLY A 250 -8.98 4.15 17.58
C GLY A 250 -8.28 3.13 16.69
N ARG A 251 -8.23 1.90 17.18
CA ARG A 251 -7.50 0.77 16.57
C ARG A 251 -8.29 -0.53 16.72
N THR A 252 -8.14 -1.43 15.75
CA THR A 252 -8.67 -2.81 15.82
C THR A 252 -8.02 -3.59 16.96
N HIS A 253 -8.84 -4.26 17.78
CA HIS A 253 -8.37 -5.09 18.90
C HIS A 253 -7.70 -6.36 18.43
N GLU A 254 -8.34 -6.98 17.45
CA GLU A 254 -7.94 -8.23 16.86
C GLU A 254 -7.54 -7.98 15.40
N PRO A 255 -6.70 -8.86 14.80
CA PRO A 255 -6.41 -8.79 13.38
C PRO A 255 -7.69 -8.74 12.55
N LEU A 256 -7.78 -7.86 11.56
CA LEU A 256 -8.86 -7.96 10.58
C LEU A 256 -8.70 -9.21 9.71
N LEU A 257 -7.45 -9.58 9.41
CA LEU A 257 -7.11 -10.75 8.59
C LEU A 257 -5.71 -11.27 8.97
N TYR A 258 -5.53 -12.60 8.94
CA TYR A 258 -4.28 -13.34 9.13
C TYR A 258 -4.30 -14.55 8.18
N PRO A 259 -3.15 -15.11 7.75
CA PRO A 259 -3.09 -16.16 6.74
C PRO A 259 -3.74 -17.46 7.24
N ILE A 260 -4.75 -17.96 6.53
CA ILE A 260 -5.40 -19.26 6.82
C ILE A 260 -5.71 -20.08 5.57
N GLU A 261 -5.81 -19.44 4.41
CA GLU A 261 -6.11 -20.14 3.16
C GLU A 261 -4.83 -20.66 2.51
N ASP A 262 -4.94 -21.73 1.72
CA ASP A 262 -3.80 -22.35 1.04
C ASP A 262 -2.99 -21.33 0.22
N TYR A 263 -3.66 -20.39 -0.44
CA TYR A 263 -3.02 -19.35 -1.25
C TYR A 263 -2.36 -18.21 -0.42
N GLU A 264 -2.54 -18.20 0.89
CA GLU A 264 -1.89 -17.28 1.85
C GLU A 264 -0.76 -17.97 2.61
N ILE A 265 -0.86 -19.29 2.77
CA ILE A 265 0.11 -20.14 3.45
C ILE A 265 1.23 -20.58 2.49
N TYR A 266 0.89 -20.90 1.23
CA TYR A 266 1.81 -21.49 0.26
C TYR A 266 2.06 -20.56 -0.93
N GLY A 267 3.34 -20.24 -1.16
CA GLY A 267 3.79 -19.37 -2.24
C GLY A 267 5.29 -19.10 -2.14
N ASN A 268 5.76 -18.04 -2.79
CA ASN A 268 7.15 -17.59 -2.76
C ASN A 268 7.62 -17.23 -1.34
N VAL A 269 6.73 -16.63 -0.54
CA VAL A 269 6.93 -16.40 0.89
C VAL A 269 5.77 -17.02 1.64
N HIS A 270 6.06 -17.93 2.57
CA HIS A 270 5.02 -18.65 3.29
C HIS A 270 4.38 -17.80 4.40
N ASN A 271 3.10 -18.06 4.68
CA ASN A 271 2.36 -17.47 5.80
C ASN A 271 2.35 -15.93 5.81
N ILE A 272 2.08 -15.30 4.67
CA ILE A 272 2.01 -13.84 4.57
C ILE A 272 0.71 -13.38 3.90
N VAL A 273 0.13 -12.35 4.51
CA VAL A 273 -0.92 -11.50 3.94
C VAL A 273 -0.45 -10.06 4.04
N PHE A 274 -0.50 -9.32 2.93
CA PHE A 274 0.02 -7.95 2.91
C PHE A 274 -0.98 -7.00 2.23
N PRO A 275 -1.55 -6.00 2.93
CA PRO A 275 -2.47 -5.03 2.35
C PRO A 275 -1.72 -3.98 1.53
N SER A 276 -2.22 -3.64 0.34
CA SER A 276 -1.57 -2.66 -0.55
C SER A 276 -2.57 -1.71 -1.23
N GLY A 277 -3.85 -2.03 -1.19
CA GLY A 277 -4.91 -1.16 -1.67
C GLY A 277 -6.23 -1.41 -0.98
N ALA A 278 -7.09 -0.41 -1.01
CA ALA A 278 -8.44 -0.53 -0.53
C ALA A 278 -9.33 0.50 -1.24
N ILE A 279 -10.63 0.22 -1.30
CA ILE A 279 -11.64 1.17 -1.77
C ILE A 279 -12.90 1.01 -0.92
N ILE A 280 -13.59 2.13 -0.71
CA ILE A 280 -14.95 2.14 -0.15
C ILE A 280 -15.92 2.26 -1.31
N GLU A 281 -16.81 1.28 -1.47
CA GLU A 281 -17.79 1.24 -2.54
C GLU A 281 -19.14 0.78 -1.94
N GLU A 282 -20.20 1.55 -2.16
CA GLU A 282 -21.57 1.20 -1.74
C GLU A 282 -21.72 0.83 -0.24
N GLY A 283 -20.91 1.42 0.64
CA GLY A 283 -20.94 1.16 2.09
C GLY A 283 -20.13 -0.07 2.54
N GLU A 284 -19.45 -0.73 1.62
CA GLU A 284 -18.48 -1.79 1.90
C GLU A 284 -17.05 -1.28 1.76
N LEU A 285 -16.17 -1.75 2.66
CA LEU A 285 -14.73 -1.59 2.51
C LEU A 285 -14.18 -2.86 1.84
N PHE A 286 -13.54 -2.70 0.68
CA PHE A 286 -12.76 -3.75 0.03
C PHE A 286 -11.28 -3.51 0.31
N VAL A 287 -10.59 -4.52 0.84
CA VAL A 287 -9.14 -4.53 1.08
C VAL A 287 -8.49 -5.52 0.13
N TYR A 288 -7.57 -5.02 -0.69
CA TYR A 288 -6.80 -5.79 -1.66
C TYR A 288 -5.44 -6.10 -1.07
N TYR A 289 -5.08 -7.38 -1.10
CA TYR A 289 -3.91 -7.88 -0.40
C TYR A 289 -3.17 -8.94 -1.21
N GLY A 290 -1.85 -9.03 -1.02
CA GLY A 290 -1.02 -10.12 -1.50
C GLY A 290 -1.19 -11.36 -0.61
N GLY A 291 -1.30 -12.53 -1.23
CA GLY A 291 -1.23 -13.84 -0.56
C GLY A 291 0.09 -14.55 -0.91
N ALA A 292 0.85 -14.92 0.11
CA ALA A 292 2.08 -15.69 0.00
C ALA A 292 3.14 -15.13 -0.99
N ASP A 293 3.21 -13.80 -1.17
CA ASP A 293 4.00 -13.11 -2.21
C ASP A 293 3.88 -13.73 -3.61
N THR A 294 2.67 -14.21 -3.93
CA THR A 294 2.40 -14.99 -5.15
C THR A 294 1.14 -14.54 -5.87
N VAL A 295 0.06 -14.27 -5.12
CA VAL A 295 -1.26 -14.00 -5.69
C VAL A 295 -1.86 -12.69 -5.16
N SER A 296 -2.85 -12.16 -5.88
CA SER A 296 -3.63 -11.00 -5.47
C SER A 296 -5.00 -11.47 -5.02
N CYS A 297 -5.43 -10.98 -3.88
CA CYS A 297 -6.68 -11.34 -3.23
C CYS A 297 -7.45 -10.09 -2.82
N VAL A 298 -8.74 -10.26 -2.53
CA VAL A 298 -9.60 -9.22 -1.97
C VAL A 298 -10.45 -9.80 -0.84
N ALA A 299 -10.63 -9.02 0.21
CA ALA A 299 -11.54 -9.32 1.31
C ALA A 299 -12.31 -8.05 1.68
N SER A 300 -13.52 -8.20 2.22
CA SER A 300 -14.37 -7.06 2.52
C SER A 300 -15.06 -7.15 3.87
N CYS A 301 -15.50 -5.99 4.37
CA CYS A 301 -16.44 -5.91 5.47
C CYS A 301 -17.35 -4.69 5.26
N LYS A 302 -18.46 -4.63 6.00
CA LYS A 302 -19.29 -3.42 6.05
C LYS A 302 -18.49 -2.30 6.71
N LEU A 303 -18.46 -1.14 6.06
CA LEU A 303 -17.76 0.03 6.60
C LEU A 303 -18.34 0.44 7.96
N SER A 304 -19.66 0.38 8.11
CA SER A 304 -20.35 0.70 9.36
C SER A 304 -19.86 -0.13 10.54
N ASP A 305 -19.64 -1.43 10.31
CA ASP A 305 -19.24 -2.36 11.35
C ASP A 305 -17.81 -2.07 11.79
N LEU A 306 -16.91 -1.81 10.83
CA LEU A 306 -15.53 -1.42 11.12
C LEU A 306 -15.46 -0.08 11.88
N VAL A 307 -16.22 0.93 11.46
CA VAL A 307 -16.27 2.22 12.14
C VAL A 307 -16.83 2.07 13.55
N GLN A 308 -17.88 1.27 13.75
CA GLN A 308 -18.42 0.97 15.07
C GLN A 308 -17.38 0.33 15.99
N GLU A 309 -16.57 -0.59 15.47
CA GLU A 309 -15.46 -1.18 16.23
C GLU A 309 -14.41 -0.14 16.60
N LEU A 310 -13.93 0.63 15.62
CA LEU A 310 -12.86 1.62 15.77
C LEU A 310 -13.24 2.81 16.67
N THR A 311 -14.53 3.08 16.85
CA THR A 311 -15.04 4.16 17.72
C THR A 311 -15.49 3.66 19.10
N SER A 312 -15.43 2.35 19.34
CA SER A 312 -15.83 1.77 20.63
C SER A 312 -14.87 2.19 21.75
N GLU A 313 -15.36 2.23 23.00
CA GLU A 313 -14.53 2.52 24.18
C GLU A 313 -13.31 1.60 24.29
N ARG A 314 -13.44 0.35 23.82
CA ARG A 314 -12.32 -0.58 23.80
C ARG A 314 -11.25 -0.08 22.83
N ALA A 315 -11.62 0.44 21.65
CA ALA A 315 -10.71 0.78 20.56
C ALA A 315 -9.88 2.04 20.78
N LYS A 316 -10.10 2.77 21.87
CA LYS A 316 -9.29 3.94 22.21
C LYS A 316 -7.80 3.54 22.33
N PRO A 317 -6.87 4.39 21.84
CA PRO A 317 -5.45 4.06 21.70
C PRO A 317 -4.74 3.62 22.98
#